data_AF-A0A8C5DU02-F1
#
_entry.id   AF-A0A8C5DU02-F1
#
_cell.length_a   1.000
_cell.length_b   1.000
_cell.length_c   1.000
_cell.angle_alpha   90.00
_cell.angle_beta   90.00
_cell.angle_gamma   90.00
#
_symmetry.space_group_name_H-M   'P 1'
#
loop_
_entity.id
_entity.type
_entity.pdbx_description
1 polymer ?
#
loop_
_entity_poly.entity_id
_entity_poly.type
_entity_poly.pdbx_seq_one_letter_code
_entity_poly.pdbx_strand_id
1 'polypeptide(L)'
;LGKPFGELCTCNFIKINLLLGIGTTRPLNKQSETKPSEVIITADIIRELHPDCGLNSRVRTMNHICDLAKTKKFEENAVEAVWKAVDDMLTSEQPPEARHAVLQLLKAIIQGQGERLGPLRAYFFKVIRDYQPCKEDLSDRLEVFKALTENGKDITYLEEDIARFVLLWMDIGLTSDFLHVLVNLVKFNSCYLDQNVSIMVHGVLQLPALGLTHCIYYHPLPYRQCQGVL
;
A
#
# COMPACT_ATOMS: atom_id res chain seq x y z
N LEU A 1 23.24 5.30 -3.25
CA LEU A 1 23.56 5.00 -4.67
C LEU A 1 22.34 4.35 -5.30
N GLY A 2 21.46 5.19 -5.87
CA GLY A 2 20.18 4.77 -6.41
C GLY A 2 20.35 4.04 -7.74
N LYS A 3 19.78 2.85 -7.84
CA LYS A 3 19.64 2.18 -9.13
C LYS A 3 18.51 2.87 -9.92
N PRO A 4 18.69 3.10 -11.23
CA PRO A 4 17.65 3.67 -12.06
C PRO A 4 16.43 2.73 -12.11
N PHE A 5 15.24 3.33 -12.01
CA PHE A 5 13.92 2.70 -12.03
C PHE A 5 13.73 1.64 -13.15
N GLY A 6 14.47 1.75 -14.26
CA GLY A 6 14.43 0.79 -15.38
C GLY A 6 15.13 -0.57 -15.15
N GLU A 7 16.04 -0.69 -14.18
CA GLU A 7 16.77 -1.97 -13.95
C GLU A 7 16.02 -2.93 -13.03
N LEU A 8 15.12 -2.44 -12.17
CA LEU A 8 14.32 -3.29 -11.28
C LEU A 8 13.21 -4.05 -12.04
N CYS A 9 12.70 -3.49 -13.15
CA CYS A 9 11.69 -4.16 -13.98
C CYS A 9 12.27 -5.26 -14.89
N THR A 10 13.57 -5.29 -15.15
CA THR A 10 14.18 -6.23 -16.12
C THR A 10 14.76 -7.50 -15.50
N CYS A 11 15.07 -7.53 -14.20
CA CYS A 11 15.91 -8.60 -13.64
C CYS A 11 15.20 -9.77 -12.93
N ASN A 12 13.86 -9.86 -12.84
CA ASN A 12 13.21 -10.99 -12.14
C ASN A 12 12.01 -11.65 -12.84
N PHE A 13 11.78 -11.42 -14.14
CA PHE A 13 10.88 -12.28 -14.92
C PHE A 13 11.61 -13.55 -15.38
N ILE A 14 11.78 -14.52 -14.48
CA ILE A 14 12.15 -15.88 -14.85
C ILE A 14 10.99 -16.47 -15.68
N LYS A 15 11.30 -16.77 -16.95
CA LYS A 15 10.49 -17.57 -17.87
C LYS A 15 10.08 -18.89 -17.22
N ILE A 16 8.79 -19.11 -17.03
CA ILE A 16 8.20 -20.45 -16.98
C ILE A 16 7.39 -20.62 -18.26
N ASN A 17 8.02 -21.24 -19.26
CA ASN A 17 7.31 -21.88 -20.36
C ASN A 17 6.80 -23.22 -19.85
N LEU A 18 5.48 -23.38 -19.73
CA LEU A 18 4.86 -24.70 -19.70
C LEU A 18 3.78 -24.77 -20.78
N LEU A 19 4.08 -25.56 -21.81
CA LEU A 19 3.19 -25.98 -22.89
C LEU A 19 2.11 -26.92 -22.34
N LEU A 20 0.88 -26.78 -22.84
CA LEU A 20 0.07 -27.79 -23.54
C LEU A 20 -1.44 -27.52 -23.34
N GLY A 21 -2.20 -27.48 -24.44
CA GLY A 21 -3.67 -27.61 -24.38
C GLY A 21 -4.43 -26.93 -25.52
N ILE A 22 -4.48 -27.57 -26.68
CA ILE A 22 -5.31 -27.20 -27.84
C ILE A 22 -6.80 -27.35 -27.46
N GLY A 23 -7.61 -26.32 -27.71
CA GLY A 23 -9.06 -26.36 -27.50
C GLY A 23 -9.81 -25.31 -28.31
N THR A 24 -10.63 -25.78 -29.24
CA THR A 24 -11.41 -25.09 -30.27
C THR A 24 -12.35 -23.96 -29.80
N THR A 25 -12.47 -22.95 -30.68
CA THR A 25 -13.40 -21.82 -30.66
C THR A 25 -14.88 -22.17 -30.45
N ARG A 26 -15.56 -21.41 -29.58
CA ARG A 26 -17.01 -21.17 -29.62
C ARG A 26 -17.29 -19.67 -29.44
N PRO A 27 -18.16 -19.04 -30.25
CA PRO A 27 -18.51 -17.65 -30.05
C PRO A 27 -19.63 -17.55 -29.01
N LEU A 28 -19.40 -16.82 -27.92
CA LEU A 28 -20.45 -16.49 -26.95
C LEU A 28 -20.74 -14.99 -26.98
N ASN A 29 -21.93 -14.71 -27.51
CA ASN A 29 -22.90 -13.66 -27.23
C ASN A 29 -22.47 -12.38 -26.48
N LYS A 30 -22.88 -11.25 -27.06
CA LYS A 30 -22.77 -9.87 -26.56
C LYS A 30 -23.23 -9.75 -25.09
N GLN A 31 -22.33 -9.29 -24.24
CA GLN A 31 -22.65 -8.39 -23.13
C GLN A 31 -21.78 -7.15 -23.31
N SER A 32 -22.42 -5.99 -23.41
CA SER A 32 -21.76 -4.71 -23.33
C SER A 32 -21.28 -4.53 -21.89
N GLU A 33 -20.06 -5.01 -21.60
CA GLU A 33 -19.30 -4.46 -20.50
C GLU A 33 -19.11 -2.97 -20.80
N THR A 34 -19.74 -2.13 -19.98
CA THR A 34 -19.40 -0.72 -19.89
C THR A 34 -17.95 -0.66 -19.40
N LYS A 35 -17.01 -0.70 -20.36
CA LYS A 35 -15.57 -0.59 -20.09
C LYS A 35 -15.40 0.63 -19.18
N PRO A 36 -14.85 0.48 -17.96
CA PRO A 36 -14.60 1.63 -17.09
C PRO A 36 -13.82 2.64 -17.91
N SER A 37 -14.29 3.89 -17.94
CA SER A 37 -13.63 4.94 -18.72
C SER A 37 -12.20 5.10 -18.24
N GLU A 38 -11.26 4.60 -19.04
CA GLU A 38 -9.82 4.76 -18.83
C GLU A 38 -9.52 6.26 -18.91
N VAL A 39 -8.85 6.79 -17.89
CA VAL A 39 -8.32 8.15 -17.93
C VAL A 39 -6.89 8.11 -18.39
N ILE A 40 -6.64 8.90 -19.42
CA ILE A 40 -5.31 9.24 -19.90
C ILE A 40 -4.76 10.27 -18.92
N ILE A 41 -3.73 9.90 -18.17
CA ILE A 41 -2.95 10.88 -17.43
C ILE A 41 -2.08 11.57 -18.47
N THR A 42 -2.54 12.73 -18.95
CA THR A 42 -1.92 13.38 -20.10
C THR A 42 -0.49 13.83 -19.78
N ALA A 43 0.34 13.92 -20.81
CA ALA A 43 1.68 14.48 -20.69
C ALA A 43 1.67 15.93 -20.15
N ASP A 44 0.58 16.67 -20.36
CA ASP A 44 0.38 18.00 -19.77
C ASP A 44 0.27 17.94 -18.24
N ILE A 45 -0.53 17.01 -17.71
CA ILE A 45 -0.66 16.79 -16.26
C ILE A 45 0.69 16.41 -15.64
N ILE A 46 1.43 15.50 -16.28
CA ILE A 46 2.76 15.11 -15.80
C ILE A 46 3.75 16.29 -15.82
N ARG A 47 3.68 17.16 -16.83
CA ARG A 47 4.54 18.35 -16.92
C ARG A 47 4.31 19.32 -15.77
N GLU A 48 3.07 19.45 -15.29
CA GLU A 48 2.73 20.30 -14.14
C GLU A 48 3.24 19.75 -12.80
N LEU A 49 3.65 18.47 -12.76
CA LEU A 49 4.31 17.85 -11.61
C LEU A 49 5.84 17.99 -11.66
N HIS A 50 6.43 18.58 -12.71
CA HIS A 50 7.88 18.65 -12.85
C HIS A 50 8.54 19.44 -11.69
N PRO A 51 9.76 19.09 -11.26
CA PRO A 51 10.47 19.83 -10.20
C PRO A 51 10.66 21.33 -10.47
N ASP A 52 10.64 21.74 -11.74
CA ASP A 52 10.71 23.16 -12.14
C ASP A 52 9.41 23.93 -11.84
N CYS A 53 8.30 23.24 -11.58
CA CYS A 53 7.06 23.85 -11.14
C CYS A 53 7.10 24.17 -9.65
N GLY A 54 6.52 25.31 -9.27
CA GLY A 54 6.42 25.69 -7.85
C GLY A 54 5.56 24.71 -7.05
N LEU A 55 5.89 24.52 -5.77
CA LEU A 55 5.24 23.58 -4.85
C LEU A 55 3.71 23.63 -4.92
N ASN A 56 3.12 24.82 -4.81
CA ASN A 56 1.66 25.02 -4.84
C ASN A 56 1.01 24.49 -6.12
N SER A 57 1.72 24.61 -7.26
CA SER A 57 1.25 24.08 -8.54
C SER A 57 1.25 22.55 -8.51
N ARG A 58 2.39 21.96 -8.09
CA ARG A 58 2.55 20.50 -8.01
C ARG A 58 1.52 19.88 -7.05
N VAL A 59 1.29 20.50 -5.88
CA VAL A 59 0.28 20.05 -4.90
C VAL A 59 -1.14 20.12 -5.48
N ARG A 60 -1.49 21.19 -6.21
CA ARG A 60 -2.80 21.30 -6.87
C ARG A 60 -2.99 20.20 -7.90
N THR A 61 -1.99 19.95 -8.73
CA THR A 61 -2.04 18.90 -9.76
C THR A 61 -2.10 17.51 -9.11
N MET A 62 -1.36 17.25 -8.03
CA MET A 62 -1.48 15.99 -7.26
C MET A 62 -2.90 15.79 -6.71
N ASN A 63 -3.51 16.84 -6.12
CA ASN A 63 -4.88 16.75 -5.63
C ASN A 63 -5.88 16.42 -6.75
N HIS A 64 -5.69 17.00 -7.94
CA HIS A 64 -6.48 16.63 -9.11
C HIS A 64 -6.31 15.14 -9.47
N ILE A 65 -5.08 14.62 -9.47
CA ILE A 65 -4.80 13.21 -9.74
C ILE A 65 -5.39 12.30 -8.65
N CYS A 66 -5.37 12.70 -7.38
CA CYS A 66 -6.05 11.98 -6.30
C CYS A 66 -7.54 11.77 -6.59
N ASP A 67 -8.23 12.81 -7.08
CA ASP A 67 -9.65 12.73 -7.40
C ASP A 67 -9.91 11.88 -8.66
N LEU A 68 -9.02 11.94 -9.65
CA LEU A 68 -9.05 11.04 -10.79
C LEU A 68 -8.84 9.58 -10.37
N ALA A 69 -7.88 9.30 -9.49
CA ALA A 69 -7.57 7.94 -9.04
C ALA A 69 -8.77 7.27 -8.36
N LYS A 70 -9.55 8.03 -7.58
CA LYS A 70 -10.74 7.53 -6.88
C LYS A 70 -11.89 7.17 -7.83
N THR A 71 -11.98 7.82 -8.98
CA THR A 71 -13.16 7.78 -9.85
C THR A 71 -12.91 7.08 -11.17
N LYS A 72 -11.65 7.00 -11.60
CA LYS A 72 -11.24 6.47 -12.89
C LYS A 72 -10.05 5.52 -12.74
N LYS A 73 -9.96 4.60 -13.69
CA LYS A 73 -8.81 3.72 -13.81
C LYS A 73 -7.78 4.35 -14.74
N PHE A 74 -6.53 4.30 -14.34
CA PHE A 74 -5.44 4.84 -15.14
C PHE A 74 -5.07 3.88 -16.26
N GLU A 75 -4.49 4.42 -17.32
CA GLU A 75 -3.86 3.62 -18.37
C GLU A 75 -2.60 2.90 -17.87
N GLU A 76 -2.07 1.99 -18.69
CA GLU A 76 -0.82 1.28 -18.40
C GLU A 76 0.34 2.28 -18.23
N ASN A 77 1.23 2.03 -17.28
CA ASN A 77 2.40 2.87 -16.95
C ASN A 77 2.10 4.27 -16.37
N ALA A 78 0.84 4.70 -16.28
CA ALA A 78 0.51 6.03 -15.78
C ALA A 78 0.81 6.21 -14.29
N VAL A 79 0.64 5.16 -13.48
CA VAL A 79 0.97 5.19 -12.04
C VAL A 79 2.48 5.42 -11.86
N GLU A 80 3.29 4.74 -12.66
CA GLU A 80 4.74 4.84 -12.66
C GLU A 80 5.21 6.22 -13.12
N ALA A 81 4.58 6.77 -14.16
CA ALA A 81 4.86 8.12 -14.64
C ALA A 81 4.54 9.19 -13.57
N VAL A 82 3.38 9.07 -12.92
CA VAL A 82 2.98 9.95 -11.82
C VAL A 82 3.95 9.83 -10.65
N TRP A 83 4.28 8.60 -10.22
CA TRP A 83 5.21 8.38 -9.12
C TRP A 83 6.59 8.99 -9.40
N LYS A 84 7.15 8.73 -10.58
CA LYS A 84 8.45 9.30 -10.98
C LYS A 84 8.46 10.82 -11.02
N ALA A 85 7.31 11.46 -11.22
CA ALA A 85 7.21 12.92 -11.26
C ALA A 85 7.14 13.56 -9.87
N VAL A 86 6.98 12.78 -8.79
CA VAL A 86 6.75 13.30 -7.43
C VAL A 86 7.61 12.63 -6.36
N ASP A 87 8.44 11.65 -6.70
CA ASP A 87 9.25 10.92 -5.71
C ASP A 87 10.27 11.83 -5.00
N ASP A 88 10.75 12.88 -5.67
CA ASP A 88 11.60 13.93 -5.11
C ASP A 88 10.95 14.71 -3.95
N MET A 89 9.61 14.74 -3.91
CA MET A 89 8.84 15.44 -2.89
C MET A 89 8.70 14.64 -1.58
N LEU A 90 9.02 13.33 -1.59
CA LEU A 90 8.96 12.47 -0.41
C LEU A 90 10.36 12.24 0.18
N THR A 91 10.97 13.31 0.67
CA THR A 91 12.27 13.29 1.36
C THR A 91 12.21 14.14 2.64
N SER A 92 13.07 13.87 3.61
CA SER A 92 13.08 14.59 4.90
C SER A 92 13.35 16.09 4.77
N GLU A 93 13.95 16.51 3.66
CA GLU A 93 14.36 17.85 3.31
C GLU A 93 13.21 18.69 2.75
N GLN A 94 12.16 18.03 2.25
CA GLN A 94 10.99 18.69 1.69
C GLN A 94 10.06 19.21 2.79
N PRO A 95 9.31 20.30 2.55
CA PRO A 95 8.35 20.79 3.53
C PRO A 95 7.21 19.78 3.76
N PRO A 96 6.56 19.78 4.95
CA PRO A 96 5.52 18.81 5.28
C PRO A 96 4.37 18.79 4.28
N GLU A 97 4.01 19.94 3.74
CA GLU A 97 3.01 20.08 2.68
C GLU A 97 3.31 19.19 1.45
N ALA A 98 4.57 19.16 1.01
CA ALA A 98 4.99 18.33 -0.12
C ALA A 98 4.86 16.84 0.21
N ARG A 99 5.39 16.43 1.38
CA ARG A 99 5.44 15.03 1.81
C ARG A 99 4.04 14.47 2.05
N HIS A 100 3.18 15.22 2.74
CA HIS A 100 1.79 14.85 2.97
C HIS A 100 1.01 14.72 1.66
N ALA A 101 1.23 15.62 0.69
CA ALA A 101 0.57 15.52 -0.61
C ALA A 101 0.97 14.25 -1.36
N VAL A 102 2.25 13.83 -1.30
CA VAL A 102 2.69 12.55 -1.89
C VAL A 102 2.06 11.35 -1.17
N LEU A 103 2.02 11.35 0.17
CA LEU A 103 1.41 10.26 0.93
C LEU A 103 -0.09 10.13 0.64
N GLN A 104 -0.80 11.27 0.51
CA GLN A 104 -2.20 11.30 0.09
C GLN A 104 -2.39 10.76 -1.33
N LEU A 105 -1.49 11.11 -2.25
CA LEU A 105 -1.50 10.61 -3.62
C LEU A 105 -1.29 9.09 -3.66
N LEU A 106 -0.30 8.57 -2.94
CA LEU A 106 -0.08 7.12 -2.83
C LEU A 106 -1.34 6.43 -2.32
N LYS A 107 -1.92 6.90 -1.22
CA LYS A 107 -3.18 6.36 -0.67
C LYS A 107 -4.29 6.34 -1.72
N ALA A 108 -4.52 7.45 -2.42
CA ALA A 108 -5.57 7.57 -3.43
C ALA A 108 -5.35 6.62 -4.62
N ILE A 109 -4.12 6.49 -5.10
CA ILE A 109 -3.75 5.54 -6.16
C ILE A 109 -3.98 4.10 -5.70
N ILE A 110 -3.54 3.75 -4.49
CA ILE A 110 -3.63 2.39 -3.97
C ILE A 110 -5.08 1.95 -3.82
N GLN A 111 -5.92 2.80 -3.22
CA GLN A 111 -7.35 2.54 -3.08
C GLN A 111 -8.07 2.55 -4.43
N GLY A 112 -7.75 3.52 -5.28
CA GLY A 112 -8.44 3.76 -6.53
C GLY A 112 -8.12 2.73 -7.62
N GLN A 113 -6.87 2.30 -7.72
CA GLN A 113 -6.43 1.37 -8.76
C GLN A 113 -6.59 -0.10 -8.31
N GLY A 114 -6.36 -0.41 -7.03
CA GLY A 114 -6.61 -1.72 -6.45
C GLY A 114 -5.70 -2.81 -7.03
N GLU A 115 -6.27 -3.97 -7.36
CA GLU A 115 -5.54 -5.15 -7.88
C GLU A 115 -4.71 -4.87 -9.14
N ARG A 116 -5.10 -3.87 -9.95
CA ARG A 116 -4.37 -3.46 -11.17
C ARG A 116 -2.94 -2.99 -10.91
N LEU A 117 -2.62 -2.63 -9.66
CA LEU A 117 -1.25 -2.27 -9.29
C LEU A 117 -0.29 -3.45 -9.37
N GLY A 118 -0.77 -4.68 -9.16
CA GLY A 118 0.08 -5.87 -9.17
C GLY A 118 1.35 -5.68 -8.34
N PRO A 119 2.55 -5.97 -8.89
CA PRO A 119 3.83 -5.83 -8.20
C PRO A 119 4.17 -4.42 -7.70
N LEU A 120 3.53 -3.35 -8.21
CA LEU A 120 3.74 -1.99 -7.70
C LEU A 120 3.37 -1.86 -6.22
N ARG A 121 2.50 -2.74 -5.70
CA ARG A 121 2.18 -2.80 -4.28
C ARG A 121 3.42 -3.05 -3.42
N ALA A 122 4.28 -4.00 -3.80
CA ALA A 122 5.54 -4.28 -3.12
C ALA A 122 6.47 -3.06 -3.15
N TYR A 123 6.52 -2.38 -4.30
CA TYR A 123 7.35 -1.19 -4.47
C TYR A 123 6.86 -0.05 -3.57
N PHE A 124 5.57 0.29 -3.58
CA PHE A 124 5.02 1.32 -2.70
C PHE A 124 5.12 0.94 -1.22
N PHE A 125 4.99 -0.35 -0.89
CA PHE A 125 5.26 -0.83 0.47
C PHE A 125 6.70 -0.56 0.89
N LYS A 126 7.67 -0.85 0.02
CA LYS A 126 9.08 -0.55 0.27
C LYS A 126 9.31 0.94 0.46
N VAL A 127 8.71 1.79 -0.39
CA VAL A 127 8.77 3.25 -0.25
C VAL A 127 8.31 3.67 1.14
N ILE A 128 7.13 3.25 1.60
CA ILE A 128 6.66 3.64 2.92
C ILE A 128 7.46 3.00 4.05
N ARG A 129 7.98 1.78 3.90
CA ARG A 129 8.78 1.11 4.94
C ARG A 129 10.13 1.81 5.12
N ASP A 130 10.81 2.13 4.03
CA ASP A 130 12.15 2.70 4.05
C ASP A 130 12.13 4.24 4.28
N TYR A 131 10.97 4.88 4.13
CA TYR A 131 10.78 6.29 4.45
C TYR A 131 11.03 6.56 5.95
N GLN A 132 12.06 7.38 6.23
CA GLN A 132 12.43 7.76 7.58
C GLN A 132 11.33 8.69 8.15
N PRO A 133 10.66 8.29 9.24
CA PRO A 133 9.47 9.01 9.69
C PRO A 133 9.82 10.36 10.33
N CYS A 134 9.29 11.44 9.77
CA CYS A 134 9.00 12.64 10.55
C CYS A 134 7.74 12.38 11.40
N LYS A 135 7.72 12.85 12.65
CA LYS A 135 6.60 12.61 13.59
C LYS A 135 5.24 13.04 13.01
N GLU A 136 5.23 14.12 12.25
CA GLU A 136 4.02 14.66 11.61
C GLU A 136 3.47 13.79 10.47
N ASP A 137 4.32 13.00 9.82
CA ASP A 137 3.93 12.16 8.67
C ASP A 137 3.37 10.79 9.09
N LEU A 138 3.51 10.41 10.36
CA LEU A 138 3.17 9.06 10.85
C LEU A 138 1.71 8.69 10.54
N SER A 139 0.78 9.61 10.75
CA SER A 139 -0.64 9.35 10.48
C SER A 139 -0.87 9.01 9.00
N ASP A 140 -0.35 9.83 8.09
CA ASP A 140 -0.53 9.64 6.64
C ASP A 140 0.20 8.38 6.16
N ARG A 141 1.39 8.10 6.69
CA ARG A 141 2.16 6.88 6.40
C ARG A 141 1.39 5.62 6.79
N LEU A 142 0.74 5.61 7.97
CA LEU A 142 -0.10 4.50 8.41
C LEU A 142 -1.33 4.33 7.50
N GLU A 143 -1.92 5.43 7.03
CA GLU A 143 -3.06 5.38 6.11
C GLU A 143 -2.69 4.78 4.74
N VAL A 144 -1.47 5.04 4.23
CA VAL A 144 -0.97 4.35 3.02
C VAL A 144 -0.80 2.86 3.28
N PHE A 145 -0.25 2.47 4.43
CA PHE A 145 -0.12 1.06 4.80
C PHE A 145 -1.48 0.35 4.92
N LYS A 146 -2.45 0.99 5.57
CA LYS A 146 -3.84 0.50 5.65
C LYS A 146 -4.45 0.32 4.26
N ALA A 147 -4.21 1.26 3.34
CA ALA A 147 -4.67 1.16 1.97
C ALA A 147 -4.02 -0.01 1.22
N LEU A 148 -2.70 -0.21 1.37
CA LEU A 148 -1.99 -1.33 0.74
C LEU A 148 -2.53 -2.68 1.23
N THR A 149 -2.87 -2.76 2.52
CA THR A 149 -3.13 -4.04 3.17
C THR A 149 -4.61 -4.37 3.39
N GLU A 150 -5.52 -3.52 2.91
CA GLU A 150 -6.93 -3.56 3.29
C GLU A 150 -7.14 -3.62 4.82
N ASN A 151 -6.40 -2.76 5.54
CA ASN A 151 -6.30 -2.76 7.01
C ASN A 151 -5.71 -4.06 7.59
N GLY A 152 -4.70 -4.63 6.95
CA GLY A 152 -4.00 -5.82 7.44
C GLY A 152 -4.62 -7.16 7.04
N LYS A 153 -5.59 -7.16 6.12
CA LYS A 153 -6.27 -8.38 5.65
C LYS A 153 -5.55 -9.03 4.48
N ASP A 154 -5.16 -8.22 3.50
CA ASP A 154 -4.50 -8.65 2.28
C ASP A 154 -3.05 -8.16 2.30
N ILE A 155 -2.09 -9.06 2.23
CA ILE A 155 -0.66 -8.69 2.17
C ILE A 155 -0.02 -9.15 0.87
N THR A 156 -0.81 -9.40 -0.18
CA THR A 156 -0.30 -9.86 -1.47
C THR A 156 0.82 -8.94 -1.96
N TYR A 157 1.99 -9.53 -2.23
CA TYR A 157 3.28 -8.92 -2.60
C TYR A 157 4.11 -8.29 -1.46
N LEU A 158 3.63 -8.29 -0.21
CA LEU A 158 4.30 -7.68 0.95
C LEU A 158 4.86 -8.74 1.93
N GLU A 159 4.63 -10.02 1.65
CA GLU A 159 4.81 -11.16 2.56
C GLU A 159 6.21 -11.24 3.17
N GLU A 160 7.25 -10.99 2.38
CA GLU A 160 8.65 -11.13 2.81
C GLU A 160 9.05 -10.09 3.87
N ASP A 161 8.43 -8.91 3.84
CA ASP A 161 8.89 -7.75 4.60
C ASP A 161 7.84 -7.23 5.59
N ILE A 162 6.65 -7.84 5.65
CA ILE A 162 5.55 -7.39 6.51
C ILE A 162 5.92 -7.43 7.99
N ALA A 163 6.59 -8.50 8.44
CA ALA A 163 6.99 -8.65 9.83
C ALA A 163 7.95 -7.54 10.28
N ARG A 164 8.91 -7.17 9.41
CA ARG A 164 9.86 -6.09 9.68
C ARG A 164 9.17 -4.74 9.81
N PHE A 165 8.18 -4.47 8.97
CA PHE A 165 7.39 -3.24 9.08
C PHE A 165 6.59 -3.20 10.39
N VAL A 166 5.99 -4.33 10.79
CA VAL A 166 5.24 -4.38 12.05
C VAL A 166 6.14 -4.11 13.25
N LEU A 167 7.31 -4.75 13.32
CA LEU A 167 8.28 -4.52 14.41
C LEU A 167 8.72 -3.05 14.47
N LEU A 168 9.03 -2.43 13.31
CA LEU A 168 9.34 -1.00 13.24
C LEU A 168 8.22 -0.13 13.84
N TRP A 169 6.97 -0.44 13.53
CA TRP A 169 5.83 0.34 14.03
C TRP A 169 5.54 0.11 15.51
N MET A 170 5.84 -1.08 16.03
CA MET A 170 5.79 -1.33 17.46
C MET A 170 6.76 -0.44 18.24
N ASP A 171 7.96 -0.21 17.69
CA ASP A 171 8.96 0.68 18.29
C ASP A 171 8.57 2.17 18.19
N ILE A 172 7.86 2.56 17.13
CA ILE A 172 7.32 3.93 16.97
C ILE A 172 6.20 4.19 17.97
N GLY A 173 5.28 3.22 18.12
CA GLY A 173 4.20 3.28 19.09
C GLY A 173 2.92 2.56 18.65
N LEU A 174 2.24 1.95 19.62
CA LEU A 174 1.02 1.18 19.42
C LEU A 174 -0.23 2.06 19.52
N THR A 175 -0.49 2.85 18.48
CA THR A 175 -1.74 3.62 18.37
C THR A 175 -2.95 2.69 18.21
N SER A 176 -4.15 3.16 18.57
CA SER A 176 -5.39 2.39 18.37
C SER A 176 -5.56 1.94 16.91
N ASP A 177 -5.24 2.81 15.95
CA ASP A 177 -5.33 2.49 14.52
C ASP A 177 -4.34 1.38 14.13
N PHE A 178 -3.11 1.45 14.63
CA PHE A 178 -2.11 0.43 14.33
C PHE A 178 -2.46 -0.91 14.98
N LEU A 179 -2.96 -0.89 16.21
CA LEU A 179 -3.44 -2.11 16.90
C LEU A 179 -4.56 -2.81 16.12
N HIS A 180 -5.50 -2.04 15.56
CA HIS A 180 -6.55 -2.62 14.72
C HIS A 180 -5.97 -3.33 13.48
N VAL A 181 -4.97 -2.73 12.83
CA VAL A 181 -4.27 -3.36 11.70
C VAL A 181 -3.49 -4.60 12.14
N LEU A 182 -2.79 -4.53 13.27
CA LEU A 182 -2.04 -5.65 13.84
C LEU A 182 -2.94 -6.85 14.14
N VAL A 183 -4.12 -6.62 14.71
CA VAL A 183 -5.12 -7.67 14.96
C VAL A 183 -5.55 -8.34 13.66
N ASN A 184 -5.80 -7.57 12.59
CA ASN A 184 -6.13 -8.13 11.29
C ASN A 184 -4.96 -8.91 10.68
N LEU A 185 -3.73 -8.39 10.75
CA LEU A 185 -2.55 -9.10 10.27
C LEU A 185 -2.37 -10.45 10.96
N VAL A 186 -2.51 -10.51 12.29
CA VAL A 186 -2.46 -11.78 13.02
C VAL A 186 -3.64 -12.69 12.64
N LYS A 187 -4.85 -12.14 12.50
CA LYS A 187 -6.06 -12.91 12.18
C LYS A 187 -6.01 -13.55 10.79
N PHE A 188 -5.50 -12.84 9.79
CA PHE A 188 -5.56 -13.25 8.39
C PHE A 188 -4.22 -13.77 7.85
N ASN A 189 -3.08 -13.36 8.44
CA ASN A 189 -1.75 -13.50 7.86
C ASN A 189 -0.70 -14.04 8.87
N SER A 190 -1.12 -14.76 9.91
CA SER A 190 -0.25 -15.20 11.02
C SER A 190 0.98 -16.00 10.59
N CYS A 191 0.91 -16.78 9.50
CA CYS A 191 2.03 -17.57 9.01
C CYS A 191 3.24 -16.72 8.57
N TYR A 192 3.03 -15.45 8.22
CA TYR A 192 4.10 -14.52 7.84
C TYR A 192 4.68 -13.75 9.03
N LEU A 193 4.12 -13.97 10.23
CA LEU A 193 4.53 -13.30 11.47
C LEU A 193 5.10 -14.28 12.50
N ASP A 194 4.99 -15.58 12.25
CA ASP A 194 5.22 -16.68 13.19
C ASP A 194 6.53 -16.57 13.99
N GLN A 195 7.64 -16.30 13.31
CA GLN A 195 8.98 -16.17 13.89
C GLN A 195 9.11 -14.95 14.81
N ASN A 196 8.23 -13.96 14.67
CA ASN A 196 8.26 -12.70 15.42
C ASN A 196 7.13 -12.60 16.45
N VAL A 197 6.21 -13.57 16.51
CA VAL A 197 5.03 -13.51 17.40
C VAL A 197 5.40 -13.26 18.86
N SER A 198 6.48 -13.89 19.37
CA SER A 198 6.90 -13.70 20.77
C SER A 198 7.30 -12.24 21.06
N ILE A 199 8.03 -11.61 20.15
CA ILE A 199 8.44 -10.20 20.23
C ILE A 199 7.20 -9.30 20.16
N MET A 200 6.28 -9.62 19.24
CA MET A 200 5.05 -8.86 19.07
C MET A 200 4.15 -8.91 20.32
N VAL A 201 4.00 -10.10 20.92
CA VAL A 201 3.24 -10.28 22.17
C VAL A 201 3.90 -9.50 23.30
N HIS A 202 5.22 -9.61 23.44
CA HIS A 202 5.94 -8.89 24.48
C HIS A 202 5.78 -7.37 24.34
N GLY A 203 5.90 -6.81 23.13
CA GLY A 203 5.73 -5.37 22.90
C GLY A 203 4.31 -4.87 23.22
N VAL A 204 3.26 -5.65 22.94
CA VAL A 204 1.88 -5.29 23.33
C VAL A 204 1.70 -5.35 24.85
N LEU A 205 2.26 -6.35 25.53
CA LEU A 205 2.13 -6.52 26.98
C LEU A 205 2.90 -5.45 27.79
N GLN A 206 3.91 -4.83 27.20
CA GLN A 206 4.67 -3.75 27.82
C GLN A 206 3.99 -2.37 27.74
N LEU A 207 2.83 -2.27 27.07
CA LEU A 207 2.06 -1.04 27.11
C LEU A 207 1.64 -0.73 28.56
N PRO A 208 1.89 0.48 29.09
CA PRO A 208 1.39 0.85 30.40
C PRO A 208 -0.13 0.66 30.39
N ALA A 209 -0.63 -0.16 31.32
CA ALA A 209 -2.02 -0.61 31.44
C ALA A 209 -3.08 0.50 31.61
N LEU A 210 -2.71 1.78 31.43
CA LEU A 210 -3.54 2.96 31.62
C LEU A 210 -4.47 3.28 30.44
N GLY A 211 -4.44 2.52 29.34
CA GLY A 211 -5.30 2.77 28.16
C GLY A 211 -6.15 1.60 27.66
N LEU A 212 -5.91 0.36 28.11
CA LEU A 212 -6.54 -0.83 27.53
C LEU A 212 -7.96 -1.14 28.05
N THR A 213 -8.40 -0.50 29.14
CA THR A 213 -9.78 -0.63 29.63
C THR A 213 -10.81 -0.04 28.67
N HIS A 214 -10.43 0.87 27.76
CA HIS A 214 -11.38 1.51 26.85
C HIS A 214 -11.41 0.91 25.42
N CYS A 215 -10.33 0.27 24.96
CA CYS A 215 -10.24 -0.20 23.56
C CYS A 215 -10.61 -1.68 23.36
N ILE A 216 -10.54 -2.54 24.40
CA ILE A 216 -10.83 -3.98 24.25
C ILE A 216 -12.34 -4.31 24.34
N TYR A 217 -13.18 -3.39 24.81
CA TYR A 217 -14.60 -3.67 25.10
C TYR A 217 -15.59 -3.48 23.93
N TYR A 218 -15.14 -3.21 22.70
CA TYR A 218 -16.04 -3.05 21.54
C TYR A 218 -15.72 -4.02 20.38
N HIS A 219 -15.82 -5.33 20.62
CA HIS A 219 -16.48 -6.29 19.72
C HIS A 219 -16.27 -7.73 20.22
N PRO A 220 -17.32 -8.48 20.57
CA PRO A 220 -17.19 -9.92 20.76
C PRO A 220 -17.12 -10.59 19.38
N LEU A 221 -15.95 -11.14 19.01
CA LEU A 221 -15.85 -12.12 17.93
C LEU A 221 -16.23 -13.51 18.48
N PRO A 222 -17.03 -14.31 17.75
CA PRO A 222 -17.42 -15.63 18.20
C PRO A 222 -16.26 -16.62 18.08
N TYR A 223 -15.94 -17.28 19.19
CA TYR A 223 -15.12 -18.49 19.25
C TYR A 223 -15.74 -19.57 18.34
N ARG A 224 -15.02 -20.02 17.30
CA ARG A 224 -15.29 -21.31 16.65
C ARG A 224 -14.25 -22.33 17.11
N GLN A 225 -14.77 -23.47 17.56
CA GLN A 225 -14.08 -24.67 17.97
C GLN A 225 -13.18 -25.22 16.85
N CYS A 226 -11.90 -25.43 17.17
CA CYS A 226 -11.11 -26.50 16.60
C CYS A 226 -10.97 -27.57 17.70
N GLN A 227 -11.95 -28.45 17.81
CA GLN A 227 -11.74 -29.74 18.49
C GLN A 227 -11.24 -30.72 17.44
N GLY A 228 -10.04 -31.23 17.69
CA GLY A 228 -9.35 -32.21 16.87
C GLY A 228 -10.09 -33.53 16.80
N VAL A 229 -9.89 -34.19 15.67
CA VAL A 229 -10.13 -35.61 15.47
C VAL A 229 -9.06 -36.37 16.26
N LEU A 230 -9.51 -37.13 17.27
CA LEU A 230 -9.02 -38.47 17.65
C LEU A 230 -10.03 -39.09 18.60
#